data_AF-A0A7C8YC71-F1
#
_entry.id   AF-A0A7C8YC71-F1
#
_cell.length_a   1.000
_cell.length_b   1.000
_cell.length_c   1.000
_cell.angle_alpha   90.00
_cell.angle_beta   90.00
_cell.angle_gamma   90.00
#
_symmetry.space_group_name_H-M   'P 1'
#
loop_
_entity.id
_entity.type
_entity.pdbx_description
1 polymer ?
#
loop_
_entity_poly.entity_id
_entity_poly.type
_entity_poly.pdbx_seq_one_letter_code
_entity_poly.pdbx_strand_id
1 'polypeptide(L)'
;PEEKRQEWLLSELRSKRPLFGANLPKTEEIADVLDTFRVISELPSDNFGAYVISMTTAPSDVLAVELLQRECRIKNPLRVVPLFEKLADLEAAPAALARLF
;
A
#
# COMPACT_ATOMS: atom_id res chain seq x y z
N PRO A 1 13.11 1.84 -11.90
CA PRO A 1 13.39 3.12 -11.22
C PRO A 1 12.21 3.52 -10.34
N GLU A 2 12.47 4.21 -9.24
CA GLU A 2 11.43 4.61 -8.27
C GLU A 2 10.39 5.55 -8.90
N GLU A 3 10.81 6.53 -9.68
CA GLU A 3 9.93 7.48 -10.37
C GLU A 3 8.88 6.77 -11.25
N LYS A 4 9.31 5.77 -12.03
CA LYS A 4 8.40 4.98 -12.88
C LYS A 4 7.36 4.21 -12.07
N ARG A 5 7.72 3.74 -10.86
CA ARG A 5 6.76 3.08 -9.95
C ARG A 5 5.74 4.08 -9.44
N GLN A 6 6.18 5.26 -9.00
CA GLN A 6 5.30 6.32 -8.54
C GLN A 6 4.34 6.77 -9.65
N GLU A 7 4.84 7.02 -10.86
CA GLU A 7 4.02 7.41 -12.01
C GLU A 7 2.92 6.39 -12.30
N TRP A 8 3.29 5.11 -12.34
CA TRP A 8 2.32 4.04 -12.58
C TRP A 8 1.31 3.93 -11.44
N LEU A 9 1.75 3.91 -10.19
CA LEU A 9 0.87 3.82 -9.02
C LEU A 9 -0.11 5.01 -8.95
N LEU A 10 0.37 6.24 -9.19
CA LEU A 10 -0.47 7.43 -9.24
C LEU A 10 -1.48 7.36 -10.40
N SER A 11 -1.09 6.79 -11.54
CA SER A 11 -2.01 6.60 -12.67
C SER A 11 -3.13 5.61 -12.32
N GLU A 12 -2.80 4.49 -11.67
CA GLU A 12 -3.78 3.50 -11.23
C GLU A 12 -4.66 4.04 -10.09
N LEU A 13 -4.09 4.76 -9.13
CA LEU A 13 -4.81 5.41 -8.03
C LEU A 13 -5.83 6.46 -8.51
N ARG A 14 -5.59 7.11 -9.66
CA ARG A 14 -6.56 8.02 -10.30
C ARG A 14 -7.58 7.30 -11.17
N SER A 15 -7.24 6.11 -11.66
CA SER A 15 -8.12 5.28 -12.47
C SER A 15 -9.27 4.70 -11.62
N LYS A 16 -10.45 4.52 -12.24
CA LYS A 16 -11.58 3.78 -11.66
C LYS A 16 -11.65 2.32 -12.13
N ARG A 17 -10.75 1.92 -13.01
CA ARG A 17 -10.69 0.56 -13.52
C ARG A 17 -10.14 -0.37 -12.41
N PRO A 18 -10.76 -1.53 -12.18
CA PRO A 18 -10.18 -2.53 -11.29
C PRO A 18 -8.80 -2.99 -11.77
N LEU A 19 -7.84 -3.09 -10.86
CA LEU A 19 -6.46 -3.47 -11.14
C LEU A 19 -6.35 -4.95 -11.52
N PHE A 20 -7.04 -5.83 -10.78
CA PHE A 20 -7.04 -7.26 -11.02
C PHE A 20 -8.45 -7.87 -10.95
N GLY A 21 -8.65 -8.95 -11.72
CA GLY A 21 -9.89 -9.73 -11.73
C GLY A 21 -9.84 -10.94 -10.80
N ALA A 22 -10.96 -11.68 -10.69
CA ALA A 22 -11.09 -12.84 -9.82
C ALA A 22 -10.07 -13.97 -10.13
N ASN A 23 -9.60 -14.06 -11.37
CA ASN A 23 -8.71 -15.13 -11.84
C ASN A 23 -7.22 -14.75 -11.79
N LEU A 24 -6.82 -13.76 -10.97
CA LEU A 24 -5.42 -13.44 -10.77
C LEU A 24 -4.69 -14.69 -10.25
N PRO A 25 -3.66 -15.21 -10.94
CA PRO A 25 -2.83 -16.28 -10.40
C PRO A 25 -2.08 -15.77 -9.17
N LYS A 26 -2.14 -16.51 -8.06
CA LYS A 26 -1.54 -16.12 -6.78
C LYS A 26 -0.63 -17.24 -6.29
N THR A 27 0.57 -16.88 -5.86
CA THR A 27 1.37 -17.72 -4.96
C THR A 27 0.75 -17.68 -3.55
N GLU A 28 1.22 -18.53 -2.66
CA GLU A 28 0.80 -18.52 -1.25
C GLU A 28 1.04 -17.15 -0.59
N GLU A 29 2.22 -16.56 -0.80
CA GLU A 29 2.57 -15.22 -0.29
C GLU A 29 1.65 -14.12 -0.83
N ILE A 30 1.30 -14.16 -2.11
CA ILE A 30 0.37 -13.18 -2.70
C ILE A 30 -1.03 -13.37 -2.15
N ALA A 31 -1.46 -14.62 -1.96
CA ALA A 31 -2.77 -14.92 -1.39
C ALA A 31 -2.88 -14.39 0.05
N ASP A 32 -1.86 -14.59 0.88
CA ASP A 32 -1.83 -14.12 2.27
C ASP A 32 -1.98 -12.59 2.40
N VAL A 33 -1.25 -11.83 1.56
CA VAL A 33 -1.38 -10.36 1.53
C VAL A 33 -2.78 -9.93 1.12
N LEU A 34 -3.34 -10.51 0.06
CA LEU A 34 -4.68 -10.16 -0.42
C LEU A 34 -5.78 -10.58 0.57
N ASP A 35 -5.60 -11.71 1.24
CA ASP A 35 -6.52 -12.21 2.26
C ASP A 35 -6.49 -11.36 3.53
N THR A 36 -5.32 -10.82 3.89
CA THR A 36 -5.20 -9.82 4.97
C THR A 36 -6.06 -8.59 4.66
N PHE A 37 -5.95 -8.02 3.46
CA PHE A 37 -6.81 -6.88 3.07
C PHE A 37 -8.29 -7.24 2.98
N ARG A 38 -8.63 -8.50 2.64
CA ARG A 38 -10.00 -9.00 2.66
C ARG A 38 -10.57 -9.05 4.08
N VAL A 39 -9.79 -9.53 5.06
CA VAL A 39 -10.20 -9.50 6.48
C VAL A 39 -10.45 -8.06 6.95
N ILE A 40 -9.58 -7.12 6.55
CA ILE A 40 -9.76 -5.69 6.89
C ILE A 40 -11.04 -5.13 6.25
N SER A 41 -11.40 -5.52 5.03
CA SER A 41 -12.61 -5.01 4.36
C SER A 41 -13.92 -5.58 4.91
N GLU A 42 -13.88 -6.73 5.58
CA GLU A 42 -15.05 -7.42 6.13
C GLU A 42 -15.36 -7.05 7.59
N LEU A 43 -14.35 -6.60 8.36
CA LEU A 43 -14.49 -6.27 9.77
C LEU A 43 -14.79 -4.77 10.03
N PRO A 44 -15.41 -4.42 11.17
CA PRO A 44 -15.59 -3.04 11.60
C PRO A 44 -14.28 -2.25 11.67
N SER A 45 -14.27 -1.01 11.19
CA SER A 45 -13.05 -0.20 11.07
C SER A 45 -12.47 0.24 12.42
N ASP A 46 -13.27 0.27 13.48
CA ASP A 46 -12.86 0.56 14.86
C ASP A 46 -12.02 -0.56 15.49
N ASN A 47 -11.96 -1.73 14.86
CA ASN A 47 -11.04 -2.81 15.25
C ASN A 47 -9.58 -2.52 14.86
N PHE A 48 -9.35 -1.54 13.98
CA PHE A 48 -8.04 -1.34 13.34
C PHE A 48 -7.48 0.06 13.60
N GLY A 49 -6.15 0.12 13.72
CA GLY A 49 -5.38 1.36 13.80
C GLY A 49 -4.74 1.71 12.47
N ALA A 50 -3.43 1.48 12.37
CA ALA A 50 -2.63 1.76 11.19
C ALA A 50 -2.21 0.48 10.46
N TYR A 51 -2.02 0.59 9.14
CA TYR A 51 -1.28 -0.41 8.36
C TYR A 51 0.19 -0.02 8.35
N VAL A 52 1.03 -0.76 9.07
CA VAL A 52 2.47 -0.47 9.17
C VAL A 52 3.23 -1.22 8.08
N ILE A 53 4.07 -0.50 7.32
CA ILE A 53 4.96 -1.09 6.32
C ILE A 53 6.36 -1.18 6.91
N SER A 54 6.77 -2.38 7.33
CA SER A 54 8.16 -2.66 7.69
C SER A 54 9.11 -2.44 6.52
N MET A 55 10.37 -2.12 6.80
CA MET A 55 11.42 -1.95 5.79
C MET A 55 11.04 -0.96 4.67
N THR A 56 10.35 0.13 5.01
CA THR A 56 10.00 1.15 4.01
C THR A 56 11.27 1.83 3.50
N THR A 57 11.37 2.01 2.19
CA THR A 57 12.53 2.66 1.54
C THR A 57 12.13 3.85 0.66
N ALA A 58 10.89 3.89 0.16
CA ALA A 58 10.49 4.87 -0.83
C ALA A 58 8.99 5.23 -0.79
N PRO A 59 8.58 6.36 -1.40
CA PRO A 59 7.16 6.74 -1.52
C PRO A 59 6.30 5.67 -2.21
N SER A 60 6.84 4.94 -3.18
CA SER A 60 6.09 3.89 -3.88
C SER A 60 5.62 2.76 -2.96
N ASP A 61 6.30 2.50 -1.84
CA ASP A 61 5.90 1.49 -0.85
C ASP A 61 4.55 1.88 -0.20
N VAL A 62 4.38 3.17 0.15
CA VAL A 62 3.14 3.71 0.69
C VAL A 62 2.03 3.71 -0.36
N LEU A 63 2.32 4.19 -1.57
CA LEU A 63 1.35 4.25 -2.66
C LEU A 63 0.84 2.85 -3.08
N ALA A 64 1.70 1.82 -2.99
CA ALA A 64 1.31 0.45 -3.31
C ALA A 64 0.28 -0.09 -2.31
N VAL A 65 0.46 0.17 -1.00
CA VAL A 65 -0.52 -0.23 0.01
C VAL A 65 -1.82 0.54 -0.16
N GLU A 66 -1.78 1.85 -0.42
CA GLU A 66 -3.00 2.64 -0.71
C GLU A 66 -3.77 2.06 -1.90
N LEU A 67 -3.07 1.67 -2.96
CA LEU A 67 -3.69 1.03 -4.12
C LEU A 67 -4.32 -0.31 -3.75
N LEU A 68 -3.61 -1.18 -3.01
CA LEU A 68 -4.13 -2.47 -2.59
C LEU A 68 -5.35 -2.35 -1.66
N GLN A 69 -5.34 -1.40 -0.72
CA GLN A 69 -6.51 -1.14 0.13
C GLN A 69 -7.75 -0.78 -0.69
N ARG A 70 -7.57 0.07 -1.71
CA ARG A 70 -8.65 0.44 -2.63
C ARG A 70 -9.13 -0.73 -3.46
N GLU A 71 -8.22 -1.51 -4.04
CA GLU A 71 -8.57 -2.67 -4.89
C GLU A 71 -9.25 -3.80 -4.12
N CYS A 72 -8.87 -4.01 -2.87
CA CYS A 72 -9.56 -4.93 -1.95
C CYS A 72 -10.84 -4.34 -1.34
N ARG A 73 -11.30 -3.18 -1.82
CA ARG A 73 -12.58 -2.55 -1.50
C ARG A 73 -12.76 -2.22 -0.02
N ILE A 74 -11.68 -1.86 0.68
CA ILE A 74 -11.75 -1.36 2.05
C ILE A 74 -12.46 0.01 2.02
N LYS A 75 -13.64 0.08 2.63
CA LYS A 75 -14.49 1.30 2.62
C LYS A 75 -13.86 2.45 3.40
N ASN A 76 -13.21 2.13 4.51
CA ASN A 76 -12.48 3.06 5.38
C ASN A 76 -11.00 2.62 5.39
N PRO A 77 -10.17 3.06 4.43
CA PRO A 77 -8.76 2.67 4.37
C PRO A 77 -8.05 2.99 5.68
N LEU A 78 -7.19 2.07 6.12
CA LEU A 78 -6.34 2.29 7.28
C LEU A 78 -5.27 3.32 6.95
N ARG A 79 -4.88 4.11 7.96
CA ARG A 79 -3.74 5.01 7.82
C ARG A 79 -2.48 4.18 7.56
N VAL A 80 -1.87 4.36 6.40
CA VAL A 80 -0.59 3.74 6.06
C VAL A 80 0.54 4.45 6.80
N VAL A 81 1.36 3.69 7.52
CA VAL A 81 2.47 4.21 8.32
C VAL A 81 3.78 3.57 7.84
N PRO A 82 4.68 4.33 7.20
CA PRO A 82 5.99 3.83 6.80
C PRO A 82 6.89 3.67 8.02
N LEU A 83 7.47 2.48 8.20
CA LEU A 83 8.51 2.23 9.20
C LEU A 83 9.87 2.17 8.49
N PHE A 84 10.65 3.25 8.64
CA PHE A 84 12.02 3.34 8.16
C PHE A 84 12.97 2.75 9.21
N GLU A 85 13.69 1.68 8.86
CA GLU A 85 14.43 0.87 9.84
C GLU A 85 15.96 1.01 9.72
N LYS A 86 16.50 1.15 8.50
CA LYS A 86 17.95 1.28 8.29
C LYS A 86 18.38 2.74 8.32
N LEU A 87 19.66 2.99 8.58
CA LEU A 87 20.23 4.33 8.57
C LEU A 87 19.96 5.07 7.25
N ALA A 88 20.21 4.42 6.12
CA ALA A 88 19.96 5.02 4.80
C ALA A 88 18.47 5.36 4.58
N ASP A 89 17.56 4.51 5.08
CA ASP A 89 16.12 4.71 4.97
C ASP A 89 15.67 5.90 5.84
N LEU A 90 16.23 6.03 7.04
CA LEU A 90 16.00 7.16 7.95
C LEU A 90 16.53 8.48 7.36
N GLU A 91 17.70 8.46 6.73
CA GLU A 91 18.28 9.63 6.05
C GLU A 91 17.43 10.07 4.84
N ALA A 92 16.86 9.11 4.10
CA ALA A 92 15.99 9.38 2.96
C ALA A 92 14.53 9.73 3.35
N ALA A 93 14.11 9.40 4.58
CA ALA A 93 12.72 9.53 5.02
C ALA A 93 12.13 10.94 4.86
N PRO A 94 12.82 12.05 5.18
CA PRO A 94 12.27 13.40 5.00
C PRO A 94 11.91 13.69 3.53
N ALA A 95 12.78 13.29 2.59
CA ALA A 95 12.54 13.47 1.16
C ALA A 95 11.40 12.58 0.67
N ALA A 96 11.33 11.33 1.15
CA ALA A 96 10.24 10.42 0.83
C ALA A 96 8.88 10.97 1.30
N LEU A 97 8.80 11.45 2.55
CA LEU A 97 7.58 12.05 3.10
C LEU A 97 7.21 13.36 2.40
N ALA A 98 8.19 14.23 2.12
CA ALA A 98 7.96 15.47 1.39
C ALA A 98 7.45 15.23 -0.04
N ARG A 99 7.76 14.08 -0.64
CA ARG A 99 7.27 13.70 -1.96
C ARG A 99 5.83 13.18 -1.95
N LEU A 100 5.39 12.61 -0.82
CA LEU A 100 4.03 12.09 -0.61
C LEU A 100 3.01 13.19 -0.32
N PHE A 101 3.44 14.30 0.27
CA PHE A 101 2.62 15.48 0.57
C PHE A 101 2.69 16.55 -0.53
#